data_AF-A0A822BYC9-F1
#
_entry.id   AF-A0A822BYC9-F1
#
_cell.length_a   1.000
_cell.length_b   1.000
_cell.length_c   1.000
_cell.angle_alpha   90.00
_cell.angle_beta   90.00
_cell.angle_gamma   90.00
#
_symmetry.space_group_name_H-M   'P 1'
#
loop_
_entity.id
_entity.type
_entity.pdbx_description
1 polymer ?
#
loop_
_entity_poly.entity_id
_entity_poly.type
_entity_poly.pdbx_seq_one_letter_code
_entity_poly.pdbx_strand_id
1 'polypeptide(L)'
;KDDVETIVLKWSAFSYDPENYYDTYSAYRFSPLDVNSRESACLTNFLLSGKCVLLELGNLPNECAININEYGDENCFNTSDNDLTLTTTTTSTNRLFSHMIISHNQELMIHAIAFGSNNPMSKMGPSYLVTDEKDNISINDLEELMDEIDDDTLENDLRVESFINIIRTTTLYPVETMTSGKIPIEDSLRLLERHTRRCPLLINETILFNMPAPINLLTSLILREKLSDDDVSKYLMTLKYVDNMERNGESLPVPNNFQYTTKIVTNKAKK
;
A
#
# COMPACT_ATOMS: atom_id res chain seq x y z
N LYS A 1 -5.45 21.57 -45.13
CA LYS A 1 -6.10 20.66 -44.17
C LYS A 1 -4.94 19.82 -43.70
N ASP A 2 -4.29 20.27 -42.64
CA ASP A 2 -3.00 19.71 -42.24
C ASP A 2 -3.25 18.27 -41.79
N ASP A 3 -2.44 17.33 -42.30
CA ASP A 3 -2.51 15.93 -41.93
C ASP A 3 -2.15 15.83 -40.44
N VAL A 4 -3.17 15.74 -39.58
CA VAL A 4 -2.98 15.55 -38.14
C VAL A 4 -2.39 14.16 -37.93
N GLU A 5 -1.13 14.13 -37.49
CA GLU A 5 -0.49 12.89 -37.08
C GLU A 5 -1.33 12.22 -35.99
N THR A 6 -1.82 11.02 -36.27
CA THR A 6 -2.76 10.30 -35.41
C THR A 6 -2.15 8.98 -34.98
N ILE A 7 -2.18 8.72 -33.67
CA ILE A 7 -1.77 7.44 -33.09
C ILE A 7 -3.00 6.56 -32.92
N VAL A 8 -2.96 5.34 -33.44
CA VAL A 8 -4.06 4.37 -33.33
C VAL A 8 -3.80 3.42 -32.16
N LEU A 9 -4.64 3.51 -31.15
CA LEU A 9 -4.62 2.63 -29.98
C LEU A 9 -5.84 1.72 -29.99
N LYS A 10 -5.64 0.44 -29.69
CA LYS A 10 -6.69 -0.57 -29.68
C LYS A 10 -7.27 -0.73 -28.28
N TRP A 11 -8.59 -0.69 -28.19
CA TRP A 11 -9.33 -1.03 -26.97
C TRP A 11 -9.03 -2.48 -26.57
N SER A 12 -8.67 -2.70 -25.31
CA SER A 12 -8.57 -4.03 -24.72
C SER A 12 -9.78 -4.42 -23.88
N ALA A 13 -10.22 -5.67 -24.02
CA ALA A 13 -11.30 -6.25 -23.22
C ALA A 13 -10.83 -6.69 -21.83
N PHE A 14 -9.57 -6.43 -21.47
CA PHE A 14 -9.04 -6.76 -20.15
C PHE A 14 -9.82 -6.02 -19.06
N SER A 15 -10.27 -6.76 -18.04
CA SER A 15 -10.99 -6.17 -16.92
C SER A 15 -10.00 -5.44 -16.03
N TYR A 16 -10.24 -4.15 -15.79
CA TYR A 16 -9.56 -3.42 -14.75
C TYR A 16 -9.80 -4.10 -13.41
N ASP A 17 -8.73 -4.39 -12.70
CA ASP A 17 -8.77 -4.81 -11.31
C ASP A 17 -8.49 -3.58 -10.44
N PRO A 18 -9.46 -3.10 -9.64
CA PRO A 18 -9.26 -1.95 -8.76
C PRO A 18 -8.23 -2.20 -7.65
N GLU A 19 -7.85 -3.45 -7.39
CA GLU A 19 -6.77 -3.80 -6.45
C GLU A 19 -5.39 -3.66 -7.09
N ASN A 20 -5.30 -3.61 -8.42
CA ASN A 20 -4.05 -3.44 -9.14
C ASN A 20 -3.76 -1.96 -9.42
N TYR A 21 -2.63 -1.50 -8.90
CA TYR A 21 -2.08 -0.18 -9.20
C TYR A 21 -1.28 -0.25 -10.50
N TYR A 22 -1.58 0.67 -11.43
CA TYR A 22 -0.78 0.84 -12.65
C TYR A 22 0.20 1.98 -12.48
N ASP A 23 1.48 1.67 -12.62
CA ASP A 23 2.53 2.68 -12.61
C ASP A 23 2.34 3.64 -13.79
N THR A 24 1.92 4.86 -13.45
CA THR A 24 1.65 5.92 -14.42
C THR A 24 2.79 6.93 -14.38
N TYR A 25 3.40 7.22 -15.54
CA TYR A 25 4.43 8.26 -15.65
C TYR A 25 3.84 9.65 -15.88
N SER A 26 2.68 9.73 -16.54
CA SER A 26 2.00 10.99 -16.82
C SER A 26 0.52 10.77 -17.07
N ALA A 27 -0.27 11.81 -16.81
CA ALA A 27 -1.71 11.82 -17.07
C ALA A 27 -2.11 13.16 -17.71
N TYR A 28 -2.89 13.10 -18.79
CA TYR A 28 -3.32 14.28 -19.54
C TYR A 28 -4.83 14.30 -19.68
N ARG A 29 -5.43 15.49 -19.55
CA ARG A 29 -6.83 15.69 -19.93
C ARG A 29 -6.98 15.53 -21.43
N PHE A 30 -8.06 14.89 -21.87
CA PHE A 30 -8.41 14.86 -23.28
C PHE A 30 -9.87 15.24 -23.50
N SER A 31 -10.19 15.59 -24.73
CA SER A 31 -11.57 15.87 -25.16
C SER A 31 -11.82 15.15 -26.48
N PRO A 32 -12.97 14.46 -26.64
CA PRO A 32 -13.31 13.86 -27.92
C PRO A 32 -13.40 14.93 -29.01
N LEU A 33 -12.86 14.64 -30.18
CA LEU A 33 -12.94 15.54 -31.32
C LEU A 33 -14.40 15.75 -31.79
N ASP A 34 -15.19 14.67 -31.79
CA ASP A 34 -16.62 14.70 -32.10
C ASP A 34 -17.43 14.19 -30.90
N VAL A 35 -17.72 15.09 -29.96
CA VAL A 35 -18.44 14.81 -28.71
C VAL A 35 -19.86 14.26 -28.97
N ASN A 36 -20.48 14.59 -30.09
CA ASN A 36 -21.87 14.20 -30.40
C ASN A 36 -21.96 12.90 -31.20
N SER A 37 -20.84 12.36 -31.69
CA SER A 37 -20.81 11.03 -32.29
C SER A 37 -21.27 9.97 -31.30
N ARG A 38 -21.99 8.96 -31.81
CA ARG A 38 -22.49 7.85 -30.98
C ARG A 38 -21.32 7.12 -30.32
N GLU A 39 -20.23 6.94 -31.04
CA GLU A 39 -19.03 6.25 -30.63
C GLU A 39 -18.34 6.98 -29.46
N SER A 40 -18.14 8.30 -29.59
CA SER A 40 -17.54 9.09 -28.52
C SER A 40 -18.45 9.14 -27.31
N ALA A 41 -19.76 9.36 -27.49
CA ALA A 41 -20.72 9.40 -26.39
C ALA A 41 -20.77 8.07 -25.61
N CYS A 42 -20.70 6.92 -26.29
CA CYS A 42 -20.64 5.62 -25.63
C CYS A 42 -19.37 5.48 -24.79
N LEU A 43 -18.20 5.85 -25.34
CA LEU A 43 -16.93 5.78 -24.61
C LEU A 43 -16.91 6.74 -23.41
N THR A 44 -17.31 8.01 -23.59
CA THR A 44 -17.29 8.98 -22.49
C THR A 44 -18.22 8.58 -21.36
N ASN A 45 -19.43 8.10 -21.66
CA ASN A 45 -20.36 7.63 -20.64
C ASN A 45 -19.85 6.38 -19.91
N PHE A 46 -19.17 5.48 -20.64
CA PHE A 46 -18.50 4.33 -20.03
C PHE A 46 -17.44 4.78 -19.02
N LEU A 47 -16.58 5.73 -19.38
CA LEU A 47 -15.53 6.24 -18.49
C LEU A 47 -16.11 7.02 -17.30
N LEU A 48 -17.11 7.87 -17.53
CA LEU A 48 -17.78 8.64 -16.48
C LEU A 48 -18.53 7.75 -15.47
N SER A 49 -18.84 6.50 -15.81
CA SER A 49 -19.39 5.51 -14.88
C SER A 49 -18.38 4.96 -13.87
N GLY A 50 -17.12 5.39 -13.92
CA GLY A 50 -16.03 4.95 -13.04
C GLY A 50 -15.23 3.77 -13.58
N LYS A 51 -15.50 3.34 -14.82
CA LYS A 51 -14.72 2.29 -15.50
C LYS A 51 -13.52 2.91 -16.21
N CYS A 52 -12.50 2.11 -16.45
CA CYS A 52 -11.36 2.50 -17.27
C CYS A 52 -11.19 1.55 -18.47
N VAL A 53 -10.38 1.97 -19.43
CA VAL A 53 -10.03 1.17 -20.62
C VAL A 53 -8.52 1.16 -20.78
N LEU A 54 -7.94 -0.03 -20.90
CA LEU A 54 -6.55 -0.21 -21.28
C LEU A 54 -6.42 -0.18 -22.81
N LEU A 55 -5.35 0.49 -23.26
CA LEU A 55 -5.09 0.78 -24.66
C LEU A 55 -3.80 0.10 -25.11
N GLU A 56 -3.97 -0.80 -26.09
CA GLU A 56 -2.89 -1.58 -26.71
C GLU A 56 -2.32 -0.82 -27.92
N LEU A 57 -1.00 -0.89 -28.12
CA LEU A 57 -0.39 -0.37 -29.34
C LEU A 57 -0.68 -1.33 -30.51
N GLY A 58 -1.42 -0.86 -31.51
CA GLY A 58 -1.78 -1.68 -32.67
C GLY A 58 -0.61 -1.78 -33.65
N ASN A 59 -0.05 -2.99 -33.80
CA ASN A 59 1.08 -3.34 -34.67
C ASN A 59 2.44 -2.82 -34.18
N LEU A 60 3.00 -3.50 -33.19
CA LEU A 60 4.44 -3.42 -32.95
C LEU A 60 5.21 -4.01 -34.15
N PRO A 61 6.31 -3.36 -34.60
CA PRO A 61 7.30 -4.04 -35.43
C PRO A 61 7.73 -5.34 -34.73
N ASN A 62 8.03 -6.40 -35.49
CA ASN A 62 8.52 -7.66 -34.93
C ASN A 62 9.77 -7.46 -34.03
N GLU A 63 10.52 -6.38 -34.27
CA GLU A 63 11.68 -5.94 -33.47
C GLU A 63 11.32 -5.43 -32.07
N CYS A 64 10.07 -4.98 -31.86
CA CYS A 64 9.55 -4.55 -30.56
C CYS A 64 8.71 -5.64 -29.87
N ALA A 65 8.66 -6.86 -30.44
CA ALA A 65 8.09 -8.01 -29.75
C ALA A 65 9.02 -8.40 -28.60
N ILE A 66 8.71 -7.91 -27.39
CA ILE A 66 9.43 -8.30 -26.18
C ILE A 66 9.17 -9.79 -25.95
N ASN A 67 10.21 -10.63 -26.03
CA ASN A 67 10.11 -12.04 -25.71
C ASN A 67 9.98 -12.16 -24.18
N ILE A 68 8.74 -12.27 -23.69
CA ILE A 68 8.44 -12.35 -22.26
C ILE A 68 9.09 -13.59 -21.63
N ASN A 69 9.47 -14.59 -22.43
CA ASN A 69 10.14 -15.82 -21.99
C ASN A 69 11.66 -15.65 -21.78
N GLU A 70 12.25 -14.49 -22.12
CA GLU A 70 13.68 -14.22 -21.85
C GLU A 70 13.92 -13.66 -20.44
N TYR A 71 12.87 -13.35 -19.69
CA TYR A 71 12.95 -12.84 -18.33
C TYR A 71 12.03 -13.62 -17.38
N GLY A 72 12.55 -14.73 -16.87
CA GLY A 72 12.22 -15.31 -15.57
C GLY A 72 10.83 -15.95 -15.41
N ASP A 73 10.82 -17.24 -15.13
CA ASP A 73 9.69 -18.06 -14.65
C ASP A 73 9.18 -17.61 -13.26
N GLU A 74 8.88 -16.33 -13.04
CA GLU A 74 8.36 -15.85 -11.76
C GLU A 74 6.92 -15.35 -11.90
N ASN A 75 6.00 -16.30 -11.73
CA ASN A 75 4.62 -16.12 -11.30
C ASN A 75 3.82 -15.01 -11.99
N CYS A 76 3.61 -15.14 -13.30
CA CYS A 76 2.39 -14.59 -13.90
C CYS A 76 1.18 -15.40 -13.38
N PHE A 77 0.40 -14.80 -12.49
CA PHE A 77 -0.87 -15.36 -11.99
C PHE A 77 -1.79 -15.73 -13.15
N ASN A 78 -1.85 -17.03 -13.45
CA ASN A 78 -2.94 -17.62 -14.22
C ASN A 78 -4.20 -17.57 -13.35
N THR A 79 -5.12 -16.66 -13.65
CA THR A 79 -6.50 -16.80 -13.20
C THR A 79 -7.28 -17.64 -14.22
N SER A 80 -8.06 -18.55 -13.66
CA SER A 80 -8.81 -19.67 -14.22
C SER A 80 -9.52 -19.42 -15.57
N ASP A 81 -9.53 -20.45 -16.43
CA ASP A 81 -10.78 -21.18 -16.68
C ASP A 81 -10.56 -22.54 -17.36
N ASN A 82 -11.39 -23.48 -16.92
CA ASN A 82 -11.53 -24.82 -17.46
C ASN A 82 -12.04 -24.81 -18.91
N ASP A 83 -11.70 -25.89 -19.61
CA ASP A 83 -12.42 -26.45 -20.77
C ASP A 83 -12.17 -25.82 -22.16
N LEU A 84 -11.19 -26.34 -22.90
CA LEU A 84 -11.44 -27.08 -24.15
C LEU A 84 -10.13 -27.63 -24.73
N THR A 85 -10.12 -28.93 -24.97
CA THR A 85 -9.18 -29.59 -25.89
C THR A 85 -9.29 -28.97 -27.29
N LEU A 86 -8.23 -28.36 -27.82
CA LEU A 86 -7.94 -28.37 -29.25
C LEU A 86 -6.47 -28.04 -29.52
N THR A 87 -5.79 -28.95 -30.21
CA THR A 87 -4.51 -28.77 -30.87
C THR A 87 -4.56 -27.59 -31.84
N THR A 88 -3.65 -26.60 -31.72
CA THR A 88 -2.89 -25.92 -32.80
C THR A 88 -2.24 -24.61 -32.34
N THR A 89 -0.90 -24.53 -32.43
CA THR A 89 -0.06 -23.32 -32.56
C THR A 89 -0.47 -22.07 -31.75
N THR A 90 -0.01 -21.97 -30.50
CA THR A 90 -0.06 -20.72 -29.71
C THR A 90 0.93 -19.70 -30.29
N THR A 91 0.45 -18.87 -31.22
CA THR A 91 1.05 -17.55 -31.44
C THR A 91 0.65 -16.68 -30.26
N SER A 92 1.47 -16.63 -29.21
CA SER A 92 1.30 -15.69 -28.11
C SER A 92 1.45 -14.28 -28.67
N THR A 93 0.34 -13.65 -29.03
CA THR A 93 0.34 -12.25 -29.46
C THR A 93 0.71 -11.39 -28.25
N ASN A 94 1.98 -10.98 -28.17
CA ASN A 94 2.47 -10.09 -27.12
C ASN A 94 1.73 -8.75 -27.24
N ARG A 95 0.76 -8.52 -26.36
CA ARG A 95 0.00 -7.27 -26.30
C ARG A 95 0.77 -6.30 -25.43
N LEU A 96 1.13 -5.16 -26.01
CA LEU A 96 1.77 -4.06 -25.28
C LEU A 96 0.71 -3.02 -24.93
N PHE A 97 0.41 -2.93 -23.63
CA PHE A 97 -0.39 -1.84 -23.09
C PHE A 97 0.51 -0.63 -22.89
N SER A 98 0.09 0.52 -23.40
CA SER A 98 0.86 1.77 -23.30
C SER A 98 0.10 2.87 -22.57
N HIS A 99 -1.22 2.84 -22.66
CA HIS A 99 -2.07 3.87 -22.09
C HIS A 99 -3.28 3.27 -21.38
N MET A 100 -3.83 4.04 -20.45
CA MET A 100 -5.11 3.79 -19.80
C MET A 100 -5.94 5.06 -19.89
N ILE A 101 -7.22 4.95 -20.25
CA ILE A 101 -8.17 6.07 -20.14
C ILE A 101 -9.13 5.82 -18.99
N ILE A 102 -9.30 6.83 -18.14
CA ILE A 102 -10.11 6.77 -16.92
C ILE A 102 -10.69 8.15 -16.62
N SER A 103 -11.81 8.19 -15.91
CA SER A 103 -12.39 9.43 -15.39
C SER A 103 -11.95 9.68 -13.94
N HIS A 104 -11.36 10.85 -13.66
CA HIS A 104 -11.12 11.34 -12.30
C HIS A 104 -12.07 12.50 -12.02
N ASN A 105 -12.96 12.38 -11.04
CA ASN A 105 -13.89 13.47 -10.67
C ASN A 105 -14.65 14.09 -11.86
N GLN A 106 -15.15 13.25 -12.77
CA GLN A 106 -15.84 13.65 -14.02
C GLN A 106 -14.95 14.27 -15.11
N GLU A 107 -13.64 14.30 -14.92
CA GLU A 107 -12.68 14.71 -15.94
C GLU A 107 -12.07 13.49 -16.63
N LEU A 108 -12.04 13.50 -17.96
CA LEU A 108 -11.45 12.42 -18.75
C LEU A 108 -9.94 12.57 -18.83
N MET A 109 -9.23 11.53 -18.40
CA MET A 109 -7.77 11.49 -18.36
C MET A 109 -7.25 10.31 -19.19
N ILE A 110 -6.16 10.54 -19.91
CA ILE A 110 -5.33 9.51 -20.51
C ILE A 110 -4.02 9.42 -19.75
N HIS A 111 -3.74 8.25 -19.20
CA HIS A 111 -2.55 7.89 -18.45
C HIS A 111 -1.58 7.18 -19.38
N ALA A 112 -0.31 7.59 -19.40
CA ALA A 112 0.77 6.81 -19.98
C ALA A 112 1.32 5.88 -18.89
N ILE A 113 1.19 4.57 -19.12
CA ILE A 113 1.51 3.54 -18.13
C ILE A 113 2.81 2.81 -18.48
N ALA A 114 3.53 2.40 -17.44
CA ALA A 114 4.66 1.49 -17.57
C ALA A 114 4.17 0.10 -17.94
N PHE A 115 4.88 -0.57 -18.86
CA PHE A 115 4.62 -1.97 -19.17
C PHE A 115 5.93 -2.76 -19.26
N GLY A 116 5.95 -3.93 -18.62
CA GLY A 116 7.08 -4.87 -18.62
C GLY A 116 8.11 -4.64 -17.51
N SER A 117 9.04 -5.60 -17.39
CA SER A 117 10.16 -5.67 -16.43
C SER A 117 11.19 -4.53 -16.55
N ASN A 118 10.91 -3.51 -17.36
CA ASN A 118 11.73 -2.30 -17.51
C ASN A 118 11.21 -1.12 -16.69
N ASN A 119 10.16 -1.30 -15.89
CA ASN A 119 9.90 -0.35 -14.82
C ASN A 119 10.95 -0.56 -13.71
N PRO A 120 11.84 0.41 -13.43
CA PRO A 120 12.74 0.30 -12.28
C PRO A 120 11.99 0.08 -10.95
N MET A 121 10.74 0.54 -10.85
CA MET A 121 9.89 0.31 -9.67
C MET A 121 9.39 -1.15 -9.54
N SER A 122 9.17 -1.89 -10.63
CA SER A 122 8.75 -3.31 -10.55
C SER A 122 9.93 -4.27 -10.35
N LYS A 123 11.15 -3.84 -10.69
CA LYS A 123 12.40 -4.51 -10.28
C LYS A 123 12.78 -4.22 -8.83
N MET A 124 12.26 -3.14 -8.24
CA MET A 124 12.31 -2.87 -6.81
C MET A 124 11.10 -3.55 -6.13
N GLY A 125 11.11 -4.89 -6.10
CA GLY A 125 10.53 -5.56 -4.93
C GLY A 125 11.19 -4.99 -3.66
N PRO A 126 10.54 -5.03 -2.48
CA PRO A 126 10.94 -4.25 -1.32
C PRO A 126 12.26 -4.74 -0.71
N SER A 127 13.38 -4.40 -1.32
CA SER A 127 14.64 -4.24 -0.60
C SER A 127 14.60 -2.81 -0.05
N TYR A 128 14.08 -2.65 1.17
CA TYR A 128 13.88 -1.37 1.83
C TYR A 128 15.23 -0.69 2.10
N LEU A 129 15.71 0.10 1.14
CA LEU A 129 16.84 1.00 1.34
C LEU A 129 16.37 2.27 2.06
N VAL A 130 16.23 2.20 3.39
CA VAL A 130 16.25 3.41 4.23
C VAL A 130 17.72 3.80 4.38
N THR A 131 18.23 4.59 3.44
CA THR A 131 19.52 5.25 3.62
C THR A 131 19.31 6.50 4.46
N ASP A 132 19.31 6.34 5.78
CA ASP A 132 19.67 7.47 6.64
C ASP A 132 21.19 7.62 6.49
N GLU A 133 21.66 8.79 6.03
CA GLU A 133 23.06 9.07 5.63
C GLU A 133 24.11 8.94 6.76
N LYS A 134 23.77 8.30 7.89
CA LYS A 134 24.62 8.21 9.08
C LYS A 134 25.06 6.81 9.49
N ASP A 135 24.40 5.76 9.03
CA ASP A 135 24.81 4.39 9.35
C ASP A 135 24.87 3.57 8.05
N ASN A 136 26.05 3.53 7.43
CA ASN A 136 26.34 2.71 6.25
C ASN A 136 26.30 1.23 6.63
N ILE A 137 25.11 0.64 6.69
CA ILE A 137 24.94 -0.81 6.67
C ILE A 137 25.12 -1.23 5.21
N SER A 138 26.08 -2.11 4.93
CA SER A 138 26.31 -2.63 3.58
C SER A 138 25.11 -3.45 3.14
N ILE A 139 24.78 -3.43 1.85
CA ILE A 139 23.73 -4.29 1.26
C ILE A 139 23.92 -5.76 1.65
N ASN A 140 25.18 -6.21 1.71
CA ASN A 140 25.52 -7.57 2.10
C ASN A 140 25.27 -7.85 3.59
N ASP A 141 25.40 -6.85 4.47
CA ASP A 141 25.12 -7.00 5.90
C ASP A 141 23.61 -7.08 6.16
N LEU A 142 22.80 -6.48 5.27
CA LEU A 142 21.34 -6.52 5.33
C LEU A 142 20.77 -7.84 4.79
N GLU A 143 21.38 -8.35 3.71
CA GLU A 143 21.05 -9.65 3.11
C GLU A 143 21.38 -10.80 4.08
N GLU A 144 22.52 -10.72 4.79
CA GLU A 144 22.88 -11.66 5.87
C GLU A 144 21.90 -11.57 7.06
N LEU A 145 21.38 -10.38 7.36
CA LEU A 145 20.34 -10.15 8.37
C LEU A 145 18.97 -10.70 7.97
N MET A 146 18.68 -10.78 6.66
CA MET A 146 17.44 -11.33 6.11
C MET A 146 17.51 -12.85 6.00
N ASP A 147 18.66 -13.43 5.68
CA ASP A 147 18.89 -14.87 5.65
C ASP A 147 18.82 -15.53 7.05
N GLU A 148 19.08 -14.77 8.11
CA GLU A 148 18.92 -15.22 9.52
C GLU A 148 17.45 -15.20 10.00
N ILE A 149 16.56 -14.52 9.28
CA ILE A 149 15.15 -14.44 9.62
C ILE A 149 14.45 -15.61 8.94
N ASP A 150 14.08 -16.63 9.71
CA ASP A 150 13.15 -17.66 9.28
C ASP A 150 11.81 -16.99 8.93
N ASP A 151 11.57 -16.75 7.64
CA ASP A 151 10.52 -15.88 7.08
C ASP A 151 9.11 -16.30 7.56
N ASP A 152 8.89 -17.62 7.64
CA ASP A 152 7.65 -18.22 8.17
C ASP A 152 7.43 -17.89 9.66
N THR A 153 8.50 -17.69 10.43
CA THR A 153 8.42 -17.39 11.87
C THR A 153 8.23 -15.89 12.12
N LEU A 154 8.81 -15.01 11.27
CA LEU A 154 8.64 -13.56 11.40
C LEU A 154 7.25 -13.11 10.99
N GLU A 155 6.69 -13.63 9.90
CA GLU A 155 5.34 -13.23 9.44
C GLU A 155 4.28 -13.47 10.52
N ASN A 156 4.38 -14.59 11.23
CA ASN A 156 3.46 -14.95 12.32
C ASN A 156 3.65 -14.10 13.59
N ASP A 157 4.84 -13.54 13.81
CA ASP A 157 5.14 -12.70 14.96
C ASP A 157 4.85 -11.20 14.71
N LEU A 158 4.57 -10.79 13.47
CA LEU A 158 4.24 -9.40 13.15
C LEU A 158 2.82 -9.02 13.61
N ARG A 159 2.69 -7.83 14.19
CA ARG A 159 1.39 -7.25 14.60
C ARG A 159 0.68 -6.56 13.42
N VAL A 160 0.53 -7.27 12.31
CA VAL A 160 -0.02 -6.76 11.04
C VAL A 160 -1.36 -6.03 11.24
N GLU A 161 -2.32 -6.65 11.94
CA GLU A 161 -3.64 -6.02 12.16
C GLU A 161 -3.55 -4.72 12.96
N SER A 162 -2.58 -4.60 13.88
CA SER A 162 -2.37 -3.35 14.62
C SER A 162 -1.82 -2.26 13.71
N PHE A 163 -0.90 -2.62 12.81
CA PHE A 163 -0.36 -1.68 11.83
C PHE A 163 -1.43 -1.25 10.81
N ILE A 164 -2.23 -2.17 10.30
CA ILE A 164 -3.39 -1.88 9.44
C ILE A 164 -4.34 -0.89 10.14
N ASN A 165 -4.59 -1.06 11.43
CA ASN A 165 -5.44 -0.12 12.19
C ASN A 165 -4.80 1.27 12.31
N ILE A 166 -3.47 1.38 12.41
CA ILE A 166 -2.78 2.68 12.33
C ILE A 166 -3.01 3.30 10.96
N ILE A 167 -2.84 2.55 9.87
CA ILE A 167 -3.10 3.05 8.50
C ILE A 167 -4.54 3.57 8.39
N ARG A 168 -5.53 2.75 8.76
CA ARG A 168 -6.96 3.11 8.70
C ARG A 168 -7.31 4.35 9.52
N THR A 169 -6.71 4.51 10.69
CA THR A 169 -6.98 5.66 11.59
C THR A 169 -6.24 6.92 11.19
N THR A 170 -5.17 6.81 10.40
CA THR A 170 -4.35 7.93 9.92
C THR A 170 -4.58 8.26 8.45
N THR A 171 -5.49 7.57 7.77
CA THR A 171 -5.89 7.85 6.39
C THR A 171 -6.23 9.33 6.20
N LEU A 172 -5.64 9.93 5.17
CA LEU A 172 -5.85 11.34 4.85
C LEU A 172 -7.22 11.57 4.22
N TYR A 173 -7.87 12.65 4.64
CA TYR A 173 -9.14 13.11 4.06
C TYR A 173 -8.96 14.54 3.53
N PRO A 174 -9.52 14.87 2.35
CA PRO A 174 -9.53 16.24 1.85
C PRO A 174 -10.27 17.17 2.81
N VAL A 175 -9.68 18.34 3.10
CA VAL A 175 -10.29 19.38 3.94
C VAL A 175 -10.83 20.48 3.04
N GLU A 176 -12.16 20.65 2.99
CA GLU A 176 -12.81 21.63 2.12
C GLU A 176 -12.59 23.08 2.57
N THR A 177 -12.43 23.32 3.86
CA THR A 177 -12.26 24.67 4.43
C THR A 177 -11.08 24.71 5.38
N MET A 178 -10.13 25.59 5.08
CA MET A 178 -9.00 25.84 5.97
C MET A 178 -9.48 26.67 7.17
N THR A 179 -9.37 26.11 8.37
CA THR A 179 -9.52 26.89 9.60
C THR A 179 -8.28 27.77 9.78
N SER A 180 -8.49 29.05 10.12
CA SER A 180 -7.40 30.01 10.26
C SER A 180 -6.34 29.52 11.25
N GLY A 181 -5.10 29.41 10.81
CA GLY A 181 -3.94 29.07 11.65
C GLY A 181 -3.66 27.58 11.85
N LYS A 182 -4.38 26.67 11.18
CA LYS A 182 -4.07 25.23 11.19
C LYS A 182 -3.70 24.74 9.79
N ILE A 183 -2.65 23.93 9.72
CA ILE A 183 -2.20 23.28 8.49
C ILE A 183 -2.60 21.80 8.60
N PRO A 184 -3.59 21.30 7.82
CA PRO A 184 -4.11 19.94 7.99
C PRO A 184 -3.05 18.85 7.90
N ILE A 185 -2.08 19.00 7.00
CA ILE A 185 -1.00 18.02 6.85
C ILE A 185 -0.10 17.95 8.10
N GLU A 186 0.11 19.06 8.79
CA GLU A 186 0.87 19.07 10.06
C GLU A 186 0.09 18.38 11.18
N ASP A 187 -1.23 18.56 11.23
CA ASP A 187 -2.08 17.87 12.20
C ASP A 187 -2.11 16.35 11.93
N SER A 188 -2.14 15.93 10.66
CA SER A 188 -1.99 14.51 10.27
C SER A 188 -0.62 13.94 10.67
N LEU A 189 0.46 14.70 10.51
CA LEU A 189 1.80 14.27 10.94
C LEU A 189 1.87 14.12 12.46
N ARG A 190 1.30 15.04 13.24
CA ARG A 190 1.23 14.94 14.71
C ARG A 190 0.41 13.74 15.16
N LEU A 191 -0.68 13.43 14.45
CA LEU A 191 -1.49 12.24 14.70
C LEU A 191 -0.64 10.98 14.48
N LEU A 192 0.01 10.87 13.32
CA LEU A 192 0.88 9.73 13.00
C LEU A 192 2.00 9.57 14.02
N GLU A 193 2.70 10.66 14.36
CA GLU A 193 3.77 10.66 15.37
C GLU A 193 3.27 10.08 16.70
N ARG A 194 2.07 10.47 17.14
CA ARG A 194 1.52 9.96 18.39
C ARG A 194 1.21 8.46 18.31
N HIS A 195 0.65 7.99 17.19
CA HIS A 195 0.36 6.58 16.95
C HIS A 195 1.63 5.72 16.84
N THR A 196 2.75 6.27 16.40
CA THR A 196 4.01 5.53 16.25
C THR A 196 4.95 5.63 17.46
N ARG A 197 4.74 6.56 18.40
CA ARG A 197 5.56 6.72 19.63
C ARG A 197 5.72 5.44 20.46
N ARG A 198 4.70 4.58 20.49
CA ARG A 198 4.76 3.27 21.15
C ARG A 198 4.03 2.23 20.32
N CYS A 199 4.65 1.82 19.23
CA CYS A 199 4.13 0.84 18.28
C CYS A 199 5.06 -0.37 18.20
N PRO A 200 4.93 -1.36 19.11
CA PRO A 200 5.66 -2.62 18.99
C PRO A 200 5.24 -3.32 17.70
N LEU A 201 6.23 -3.68 16.89
CA LEU A 201 6.00 -4.30 15.58
C LEU A 201 5.82 -5.80 15.71
N LEU A 202 6.50 -6.41 16.70
CA LEU A 202 6.40 -7.83 16.99
C LEU A 202 5.50 -8.10 18.19
N ILE A 203 4.84 -9.26 18.17
CA ILE A 203 4.03 -9.77 19.28
C ILE A 203 4.93 -9.94 20.52
N ASN A 204 6.16 -10.42 20.33
CA ASN A 204 7.11 -10.73 21.40
C ASN A 204 7.80 -9.51 22.06
N GLU A 205 7.59 -8.29 21.56
CA GLU A 205 8.16 -7.05 22.12
C GLU A 205 7.29 -6.38 23.19
N THR A 206 6.05 -6.85 23.34
CA THR A 206 5.05 -6.20 24.19
C THR A 206 4.14 -7.17 24.93
N ILE A 207 3.94 -6.98 26.23
CA ILE A 207 2.85 -7.64 26.97
C ILE A 207 1.57 -6.78 26.89
N LEU A 208 1.69 -5.47 27.08
CA LEU A 208 0.56 -4.54 27.20
C LEU A 208 -0.37 -4.57 25.98
N PHE A 209 0.19 -4.59 24.78
CA PHE A 209 -0.57 -4.64 23.53
C PHE A 209 -1.11 -6.04 23.16
N ASN A 210 -0.72 -7.08 23.92
CA ASN A 210 -1.27 -8.42 23.78
C ASN A 210 -2.33 -8.71 24.86
N MET A 211 -2.52 -7.80 25.83
CA MET A 211 -3.54 -7.97 26.86
C MET A 211 -4.95 -7.77 26.28
N PRO A 212 -5.91 -8.65 26.62
CA PRO A 212 -7.28 -8.53 26.16
C PRO A 212 -7.99 -7.33 26.81
N ALA A 213 -9.24 -7.09 26.40
CA ALA A 213 -10.11 -6.16 27.08
C ALA A 213 -10.28 -6.55 28.56
N PRO A 214 -10.35 -5.58 29.50
CA PRO A 214 -10.44 -4.13 29.27
C PRO A 214 -9.09 -3.40 29.10
N ILE A 215 -7.95 -4.11 29.14
CA ILE A 215 -6.61 -3.50 29.21
C ILE A 215 -6.18 -2.86 27.89
N ASN A 216 -6.55 -3.45 26.75
CA ASN A 216 -6.34 -2.86 25.43
C ASN A 216 -7.00 -1.49 25.25
N LEU A 217 -7.93 -1.08 26.12
CA LEU A 217 -8.48 0.26 26.09
C LEU A 217 -7.40 1.31 26.42
N LEU A 218 -6.45 0.99 27.31
CA LEU A 218 -5.35 1.90 27.68
C LEU A 218 -4.50 2.27 26.46
N THR A 219 -4.23 1.30 25.58
CA THR A 219 -3.40 1.52 24.39
C THR A 219 -4.12 2.39 23.36
N SER A 220 -5.46 2.39 23.33
CA SER A 220 -6.24 3.29 22.47
C SER A 220 -6.40 4.70 23.05
N LEU A 221 -6.61 4.81 24.37
CA LEU A 221 -6.87 6.10 25.03
C LEU A 221 -5.62 6.96 25.11
N ILE A 222 -4.45 6.36 25.39
CA ILE A 222 -3.19 7.09 25.51
C ILE A 222 -2.75 7.78 24.21
N LEU A 223 -3.32 7.36 23.07
CA LEU A 223 -3.04 7.92 21.75
C LEU A 223 -3.95 9.10 21.39
N ARG A 224 -4.92 9.47 22.24
CA ARG A 224 -5.79 10.62 21.97
C ARG A 224 -5.10 11.94 22.32
N GLU A 225 -5.47 13.00 21.61
CA GLU A 225 -4.93 14.36 21.89
C GLU A 225 -5.45 14.92 23.21
N LYS A 226 -6.72 14.64 23.50
CA LYS A 226 -7.40 15.09 24.70
C LYS A 226 -8.23 13.93 25.22
N LEU A 227 -8.23 13.76 26.52
CA LEU A 227 -9.07 12.79 27.21
C LEU A 227 -10.30 13.53 27.75
N SER A 228 -11.48 12.97 27.49
CA SER A 228 -12.72 13.42 28.15
C SER A 228 -12.81 12.87 29.58
N ASP A 229 -13.69 13.43 30.42
CA ASP A 229 -13.93 12.92 31.78
C ASP A 229 -14.39 11.45 31.78
N ASP A 230 -15.13 11.04 30.75
CA ASP A 230 -15.53 9.65 30.51
C ASP A 230 -14.32 8.77 30.16
N ASP A 231 -13.40 9.25 29.32
CA ASP A 231 -12.16 8.54 29.01
C ASP A 231 -11.27 8.36 30.23
N VAL A 232 -11.16 9.39 31.07
CA VAL A 232 -10.41 9.32 32.34
C VAL A 232 -11.06 8.31 33.28
N SER A 233 -12.39 8.29 33.35
CA SER A 233 -13.13 7.31 34.18
C SER A 233 -12.88 5.89 33.71
N LYS A 234 -12.93 5.63 32.40
CA LYS A 234 -12.61 4.33 31.81
C LYS A 234 -11.15 3.93 32.06
N TYR A 235 -10.22 4.86 31.89
CA TYR A 235 -8.81 4.65 32.16
C TYR A 235 -8.58 4.21 33.62
N LEU A 236 -9.21 4.88 34.58
CA LEU A 236 -9.13 4.53 36.01
C LEU A 236 -9.77 3.17 36.30
N MET A 237 -10.87 2.80 35.64
CA MET A 237 -11.45 1.46 35.77
C MET A 237 -10.49 0.38 35.28
N THR A 238 -9.82 0.60 34.15
CA THR A 238 -8.85 -0.35 33.62
C THR A 238 -7.63 -0.49 34.53
N LEU A 239 -7.14 0.60 35.14
CA LEU A 239 -6.05 0.51 36.12
C LEU A 239 -6.45 -0.31 37.37
N LYS A 240 -7.67 -0.14 37.88
CA LYS A 240 -8.19 -0.97 38.99
C LYS A 240 -8.29 -2.44 38.62
N TYR A 241 -8.63 -2.73 37.36
CA TYR A 241 -8.64 -4.10 36.87
C TYR A 241 -7.23 -4.71 36.90
N VAL A 242 -6.20 -3.98 36.44
CA VAL A 242 -4.80 -4.44 36.49
C VAL A 242 -4.33 -4.67 37.93
N ASP A 243 -4.63 -3.75 38.86
CA ASP A 243 -4.32 -3.92 40.31
C ASP A 243 -5.01 -5.17 40.88
N ASN A 244 -6.25 -5.46 40.48
CA ASN A 244 -6.94 -6.68 40.89
C ASN A 244 -6.29 -7.95 40.32
N MET A 245 -5.88 -7.94 39.05
CA MET A 245 -5.15 -9.07 38.44
C MET A 245 -3.86 -9.37 39.19
N GLU A 246 -3.10 -8.33 39.55
CA GLU A 246 -1.86 -8.46 40.33
C GLU A 246 -2.13 -9.10 41.70
N ARG A 247 -3.14 -8.62 42.43
CA ARG A 247 -3.50 -9.16 43.76
C ARG A 247 -3.97 -10.61 43.72
N ASN A 248 -4.63 -11.00 42.64
CA ASN A 248 -5.14 -12.36 42.46
C ASN A 248 -4.09 -13.32 41.87
N GLY A 249 -2.91 -12.81 41.48
CA GLY A 249 -1.86 -13.61 40.85
C GLY A 249 -2.26 -14.15 39.48
N GLU A 250 -3.10 -13.41 38.74
CA GLU A 250 -3.52 -13.79 37.39
C GLU A 250 -2.33 -13.75 36.42
N SER A 251 -2.22 -14.75 35.54
CA SER A 251 -1.13 -14.84 34.58
C SER A 251 -1.26 -13.81 33.46
N LEU A 252 -0.16 -13.15 33.10
CA LEU A 252 -0.10 -12.25 31.95
C LEU A 252 0.12 -13.04 30.64
N PRO A 253 -0.36 -12.53 29.49
CA PRO A 253 -0.08 -13.12 28.19
C PRO A 253 1.36 -12.81 27.77
N VAL A 254 2.32 -13.51 28.37
CA VAL A 254 3.74 -13.41 28.05
C VAL A 254 4.03 -14.31 26.85
N PRO A 255 4.49 -13.76 25.72
CA PRO A 255 4.92 -14.55 24.56
C PRO A 255 6.06 -15.52 24.92
N ASN A 256 6.10 -16.68 24.26
CA ASN A 256 7.08 -17.74 24.55
C ASN A 256 8.54 -17.27 24.39
N ASN A 257 8.79 -16.33 23.47
CA ASN A 257 10.11 -15.76 23.18
C ASN A 257 10.18 -14.27 23.57
N PHE A 258 9.56 -13.87 24.68
CA PHE A 258 9.53 -12.46 25.10
C PHE A 258 10.94 -11.90 25.31
N GLN A 259 11.38 -11.00 24.43
CA GLN A 259 12.65 -10.31 24.59
C GLN A 259 12.45 -9.14 25.55
N TYR A 260 13.15 -9.15 26.69
CA TYR A 260 13.18 -8.00 27.59
C TYR A 260 13.94 -6.85 26.91
N THR A 261 13.27 -6.05 26.08
CA THR A 261 13.82 -4.82 25.49
C THR A 261 13.84 -3.69 26.53
N THR A 262 14.49 -3.93 27.67
CA THR A 262 14.81 -2.84 28.60
C THR A 262 16.19 -2.25 28.24
N LYS A 263 16.34 -1.75 27.01
CA LYS A 263 17.39 -0.75 26.75
C LYS A 263 16.86 0.59 27.25
N ILE A 264 16.90 0.79 28.57
CA ILE A 264 16.84 2.15 29.11
C ILE A 264 18.10 2.83 28.58
N VAL A 265 17.94 3.68 27.57
CA VAL A 265 18.98 4.62 27.17
C VAL A 265 19.15 5.58 28.33
N THR A 266 19.98 5.18 29.29
CA THR A 266 20.52 6.11 30.27
C THR A 266 21.44 7.02 29.49
N ASN A 267 20.93 8.19 29.11
CA ASN A 267 21.79 9.30 28.73
C ASN A 267 22.67 9.59 29.95
N LYS A 268 23.87 9.00 29.97
CA LYS A 268 24.94 9.46 30.85
C LYS A 268 25.23 10.89 30.44
N ALA A 269 24.63 11.84 31.16
CA ALA A 269 25.03 13.23 31.12
C ALA A 269 26.54 13.25 31.38
N LYS A 270 27.32 13.59 30.34
CA LYS A 270 28.74 13.87 30.48
C LYS A 270 28.87 15.06 31.45
N LYS A 271 29.54 14.81 32.56
CA LYS A 271 29.98 15.83 33.51
C LYS A 271 31.37 16.31 33.12
#